data_AF-A0A2S7U4Y2-F1
#
_entry.id   AF-A0A2S7U4Y2-F1
#
_cell.length_a   1.000
_cell.length_b   1.000
_cell.length_c   1.000
_cell.angle_alpha   90.00
_cell.angle_beta   90.00
_cell.angle_gamma   90.00
#
_symmetry.space_group_name_H-M   'P 1'
#
loop_
_entity.id
_entity.type
_entity.pdbx_description
1 polymer ?
#
loop_
_entity_poly.entity_id
_entity_poly.type
_entity_poly.pdbx_seq_one_letter_code
_entity_poly.pdbx_strand_id
1 'polypeptide(L)'
;MISHAKTIQIFLPDGNPRGMKIAEFTSRTIQAVQVPRTQLELALKRSELANVGVYFLFGDTTPGKLTQLYIGEAEDCGTRLKQHNKQKDWWNVALVCISKTMEFTKAHFRE
;
A
#
# COMPACT_ATOMS: atom_id res chain seq x y z
N MET A 1 27.69 12.06 -1.57
CA MET A 1 26.30 12.56 -1.67
C MET A 1 25.85 12.91 -0.26
N ILE A 2 25.50 14.17 0.03
CA ILE A 2 25.09 14.57 1.38
C ILE A 2 23.62 14.16 1.58
N SER A 3 23.34 13.22 2.48
CA SER A 3 21.97 12.86 2.82
C SER A 3 21.34 13.97 3.67
N HIS A 4 20.32 14.63 3.13
CA HIS A 4 19.55 15.62 3.88
C HIS A 4 18.51 14.90 4.75
N ALA A 5 18.29 15.39 5.97
CA ALA A 5 17.22 14.89 6.82
C ALA A 5 15.86 15.08 6.12
N LYS A 6 14.98 14.08 6.26
CA LYS A 6 13.63 14.12 5.71
C LYS A 6 12.65 13.68 6.78
N THR A 7 11.52 14.38 6.86
CA THR A 7 10.40 13.99 7.73
C THR A 7 9.46 13.08 6.95
N ILE A 8 9.12 11.94 7.54
CA ILE A 8 8.02 11.09 7.08
C ILE A 8 6.82 11.43 7.97
N GLN A 9 5.70 11.80 7.34
CA GLN A 9 4.43 11.96 8.03
C GLN A 9 3.70 10.62 8.01
N ILE A 10 3.30 10.14 9.18
CA ILE A 10 2.50 8.93 9.33
C ILE A 10 1.15 9.32 9.94
N PHE A 11 0.10 9.17 9.16
CA PHE A 11 -1.28 9.34 9.60
C PHE A 11 -1.84 7.99 10.07
N LEU A 12 -2.45 7.97 11.25
CA LEU A 12 -3.12 6.82 11.87
C LEU A 12 -4.64 7.03 11.82
N PRO A 13 -5.35 6.48 10.81
CA PRO A 13 -6.77 6.78 10.58
C PRO A 13 -7.69 6.40 11.74
N ASP A 14 -7.33 5.37 12.51
CA ASP A 14 -8.07 4.90 13.69
C ASP A 14 -7.35 5.24 15.01
N GLY A 15 -6.26 6.01 14.95
CA GLY A 15 -5.40 6.33 16.10
C GLY A 15 -4.58 5.15 16.64
N ASN A 16 -4.72 3.94 16.09
CA ASN A 16 -4.02 2.75 16.55
C ASN A 16 -2.72 2.53 15.77
N PRO A 17 -1.54 2.60 16.40
CA PRO A 17 -0.27 2.39 15.70
C PRO A 17 -0.11 0.97 15.12
N ARG A 18 -0.90 -0.01 15.59
CA ARG A 18 -0.94 -1.38 15.05
C ARG A 18 -1.95 -1.56 13.91
N GLY A 19 -2.83 -0.58 13.68
CA GLY A 19 -3.81 -0.58 12.61
C GLY A 19 -3.25 -0.09 11.28
N MET A 20 -4.17 0.38 10.43
CA MET A 20 -3.88 1.02 9.16
C MET A 20 -2.97 2.23 9.33
N LYS A 21 -2.03 2.41 8.40
CA LYS A 21 -1.07 3.52 8.39
C LYS A 21 -0.99 4.11 7.00
N ILE A 22 -0.95 5.43 6.92
CA ILE A 22 -0.66 6.16 5.68
C ILE A 22 0.63 6.94 5.90
N ALA A 23 1.65 6.63 5.11
CA ALA A 23 2.96 7.25 5.22
C ALA A 23 3.29 8.02 3.94
N GLU A 24 3.81 9.22 4.10
CA GLU A 24 4.19 10.08 2.99
C GLU A 24 5.39 10.96 3.31
N PHE A 25 6.11 11.36 2.27
CA PHE A 25 6.83 12.61 2.30
C PHE A 25 5.88 13.69 1.79
N THR A 26 5.64 14.74 2.58
CA THR A 26 4.67 15.80 2.24
C THR A 26 4.99 16.50 0.92
N SER A 27 6.27 16.54 0.52
CA SER A 27 6.75 17.10 -0.75
C SER A 27 6.70 16.12 -1.95
N ARG A 28 6.21 14.89 -1.77
CA ARG A 28 6.16 13.87 -2.83
C ARG A 28 4.71 13.56 -3.21
N THR A 29 4.53 13.20 -4.48
CA THR A 29 3.25 12.78 -5.06
C THR A 29 2.92 11.32 -4.79
N ILE A 30 3.73 10.59 -4.02
CA ILE A 30 3.48 9.20 -3.66
C ILE A 30 3.18 9.11 -2.17
N GLN A 31 2.20 8.28 -1.83
CA GLN A 31 1.93 7.85 -0.46
C GLN A 31 1.90 6.32 -0.39
N ALA A 32 2.24 5.78 0.77
CA ALA A 32 2.15 4.37 1.07
C ALA A 32 1.02 4.13 2.07
N VAL A 33 0.13 3.18 1.78
CA VAL A 33 -0.98 2.77 2.63
C VAL A 33 -0.72 1.33 3.07
N GLN A 34 -0.48 1.12 4.36
CA GLN A 34 -0.46 -0.22 4.95
C GLN A 34 -1.87 -0.58 5.41
N VAL A 35 -2.42 -1.66 4.85
CA VAL A 35 -3.77 -2.16 5.12
C VAL A 35 -3.68 -3.55 5.76
N PRO A 36 -3.95 -3.69 7.08
CA PRO A 36 -4.23 -5.00 7.66
C PRO A 36 -5.46 -5.60 6.99
N ARG A 37 -5.40 -6.89 6.61
CA ARG A 37 -6.51 -7.57 5.93
C ARG A 37 -7.82 -7.50 6.72
N THR A 38 -7.73 -7.61 8.04
CA THR A 38 -8.87 -7.48 8.97
C THR A 38 -9.55 -6.11 8.92
N GLN A 39 -8.84 -5.09 8.45
CA GLN A 39 -9.34 -3.72 8.29
C GLN A 39 -9.62 -3.35 6.83
N LEU A 40 -9.64 -4.32 5.89
CA LEU A 40 -9.82 -4.04 4.47
C LEU A 40 -11.10 -3.26 4.18
N GLU A 41 -12.23 -3.64 4.78
CA GLU A 41 -13.51 -2.94 4.56
C GLU A 41 -13.48 -1.48 5.02
N LEU A 42 -12.70 -1.15 6.05
CA LEU A 42 -12.48 0.23 6.47
C LEU A 42 -11.58 0.96 5.46
N ALA A 43 -10.52 0.31 5.01
CA ALA A 43 -9.57 0.88 4.06
C ALA A 43 -10.24 1.17 2.71
N LEU A 44 -11.14 0.29 2.23
CA LEU A 44 -11.87 0.47 0.96
C LEU A 44 -12.80 1.69 0.94
N LYS A 45 -13.13 2.28 2.09
CA LYS A 45 -13.90 3.53 2.16
C LYS A 45 -13.06 4.77 1.90
N ARG A 46 -11.73 4.61 1.80
CA ARG A 46 -10.79 5.71 1.61
C ARG A 46 -10.49 5.92 0.14
N SER A 47 -10.59 7.17 -0.31
CA SER A 47 -10.33 7.56 -1.69
C SER A 47 -8.91 7.25 -2.15
N GLU A 48 -7.95 7.18 -1.22
CA GLU A 48 -6.56 6.85 -1.51
C GLU A 48 -6.47 5.52 -2.26
N LEU A 49 -7.18 4.47 -1.83
CA LEU A 49 -7.12 3.15 -2.50
C LEU A 49 -7.80 3.13 -3.88
N ALA A 50 -8.68 4.08 -4.18
CA ALA A 50 -9.36 4.20 -5.47
C ALA A 50 -8.48 4.94 -6.50
N ASN A 51 -7.19 4.59 -6.57
CA ASN A 51 -6.20 5.23 -7.44
C ASN A 51 -5.20 4.21 -8.01
N VAL A 52 -4.48 4.66 -9.04
CA VAL A 52 -3.39 3.91 -9.67
C VAL A 52 -2.26 3.69 -8.67
N GLY A 53 -1.77 2.46 -8.62
CA GLY A 53 -0.66 2.11 -7.75
C GLY A 53 -0.11 0.70 -7.94
N VAL A 54 0.96 0.46 -7.20
CA VAL A 54 1.58 -0.87 -7.02
C VAL A 54 1.30 -1.32 -5.60
N TYR A 55 0.93 -2.57 -5.43
CA TYR A 55 0.63 -3.16 -4.13
C TYR A 55 1.35 -4.47 -3.90
N PHE A 56 1.59 -4.74 -2.63
CA PHE A 56 2.28 -5.91 -2.10
C PHE A 56 1.33 -6.60 -1.12
N LEU A 57 1.12 -7.90 -1.26
CA LEU A 57 0.42 -8.72 -0.28
C LEU A 57 1.44 -9.58 0.46
N PHE A 58 1.53 -9.39 1.77
CA PHE A 58 2.41 -10.13 2.66
C PHE A 58 1.62 -11.20 3.40
N GLY A 59 2.11 -12.43 3.36
CA GLY A 59 1.62 -13.55 4.17
C GLY A 59 2.28 -13.60 5.54
N ASP A 60 1.98 -14.66 6.28
CA ASP A 60 2.60 -14.87 7.59
C ASP A 60 4.11 -15.07 7.52
N THR A 61 4.79 -14.46 8.50
CA THR A 61 6.20 -14.72 8.76
C THR A 61 6.30 -15.83 9.79
N THR A 62 6.49 -17.07 9.31
CA THR A 62 6.79 -18.22 10.18
C THR A 62 8.30 -18.37 10.32
N PRO A 63 8.85 -18.54 11.54
CA PRO A 63 10.28 -18.83 11.71
C PRO A 63 10.73 -20.02 10.85
N GLY A 64 11.81 -19.83 10.09
CA GLY A 64 12.36 -20.86 9.21
C GLY A 64 11.65 -21.01 7.86
N LYS A 65 10.66 -20.17 7.52
CA LYS A 65 10.05 -20.12 6.18
C LYS A 65 10.18 -18.72 5.57
N LEU A 66 10.33 -18.68 4.25
CA LEU A 66 10.26 -17.44 3.49
C LEU A 66 8.82 -16.91 3.52
N THR A 67 8.66 -15.62 3.83
CA THR A 67 7.36 -14.94 3.82
C THR A 67 6.81 -14.93 2.40
N GLN A 68 5.55 -15.35 2.23
CA GLN A 68 4.88 -15.27 0.93
C GLN A 68 4.64 -13.80 0.56
N LEU A 69 5.01 -13.44 -0.68
CA LEU A 69 4.85 -12.10 -1.22
C LEU A 69 4.20 -12.18 -2.60
N TYR A 70 3.16 -11.38 -2.80
CA TYR A 70 2.57 -11.12 -4.12
C TYR A 70 2.69 -9.65 -4.45
N ILE A 71 3.07 -9.33 -5.69
CA ILE A 71 3.18 -7.96 -6.19
C ILE A 71 2.21 -7.82 -7.36
N GLY A 72 1.49 -6.71 -7.40
CA GLY A 72 0.66 -6.35 -8.55
C GLY A 72 0.52 -4.85 -8.73
N GLU A 73 0.04 -4.45 -9.89
CA GLU A 73 -0.38 -3.09 -10.19
C GLU A 73 -1.88 -3.04 -10.47
N ALA A 74 -2.50 -1.88 -10.29
CA ALA A 74 -3.89 -1.63 -10.66
C ALA A 74 -4.14 -0.14 -10.88
N GLU A 75 -5.13 0.19 -11.72
CA GLU A 75 -5.67 1.55 -11.84
C GLU A 75 -6.63 1.90 -10.68
N ASP A 76 -7.22 0.87 -10.06
CA ASP A 76 -7.96 0.94 -8.81
C ASP A 76 -7.45 -0.16 -7.87
N CYS A 77 -6.56 0.23 -6.95
CA CYS A 77 -5.99 -0.69 -5.98
C CYS A 77 -7.05 -1.28 -5.03
N GLY A 78 -8.07 -0.51 -4.65
CA GLY A 78 -9.14 -0.94 -3.77
C GLY A 78 -9.94 -2.10 -4.37
N THR A 79 -10.38 -1.95 -5.61
CA THR A 79 -11.07 -3.01 -6.36
C THR A 79 -10.21 -4.29 -6.44
N ARG A 80 -8.91 -4.14 -6.70
CA ARG A 80 -8.00 -5.29 -6.83
C ARG A 80 -7.73 -5.99 -5.49
N LEU A 81 -7.58 -5.23 -4.39
CA LEU A 81 -7.47 -5.80 -3.05
C LEU A 81 -8.75 -6.54 -2.63
N LYS A 82 -9.93 -6.00 -2.95
CA LYS A 82 -11.22 -6.67 -2.69
C LYS A 82 -11.33 -8.00 -3.43
N GLN A 83 -10.83 -8.07 -4.67
CA GLN A 83 -10.77 -9.32 -5.43
C GLN A 83 -9.80 -10.32 -4.78
N HIS A 84 -8.58 -9.91 -4.43
CA HIS A 84 -7.61 -10.78 -3.76
C HIS A 84 -8.12 -11.27 -2.41
N ASN A 85 -8.88 -10.47 -1.66
CA ASN A 85 -9.47 -10.90 -0.39
C ASN A 85 -10.40 -12.11 -0.54
N LYS A 86 -11.10 -12.22 -1.68
CA LYS A 86 -11.97 -13.35 -2.00
C LYS A 86 -11.21 -14.56 -2.57
N GLN A 87 -10.11 -14.31 -3.27
CA GLN A 87 -9.41 -15.34 -4.06
C GLN A 87 -8.15 -15.89 -3.38
N LYS A 88 -7.63 -15.22 -2.36
CA LYS A 88 -6.39 -15.56 -1.67
C LYS A 88 -6.62 -15.53 -0.17
N ASP A 89 -6.37 -16.65 0.49
CA ASP A 89 -6.59 -16.88 1.91
C ASP A 89 -5.34 -16.63 2.77
N TRP A 90 -4.14 -16.60 2.17
CA TRP A 90 -2.86 -16.58 2.89
C TRP A 90 -2.32 -15.20 3.32
N TRP A 91 -2.80 -14.09 2.76
CA TRP A 91 -2.23 -12.76 3.03
C TRP A 91 -2.84 -12.09 4.26
N ASN A 92 -2.05 -11.30 4.97
CA ASN A 92 -2.44 -10.64 6.23
C ASN A 92 -2.27 -9.13 6.19
N VAL A 93 -1.33 -8.61 5.39
CA VAL A 93 -1.10 -7.18 5.24
C VAL A 93 -0.91 -6.86 3.77
N ALA A 94 -1.57 -5.81 3.30
CA ALA A 94 -1.26 -5.17 2.04
C ALA A 94 -0.44 -3.89 2.28
N LEU A 95 0.58 -3.63 1.47
CA LEU A 95 1.24 -2.33 1.36
C LEU A 95 0.94 -1.80 -0.04
N VAL A 96 0.37 -0.60 -0.14
CA VAL A 96 -0.04 -0.01 -1.41
C VAL A 96 0.68 1.32 -1.61
N CYS A 97 1.46 1.43 -2.67
CA CYS A 97 2.10 2.68 -3.08
C CYS A 97 1.24 3.34 -4.16
N ILE A 98 0.74 4.54 -3.87
CA ILE A 98 -0.30 5.20 -4.65
C ILE A 98 0.17 6.59 -5.08
N SER A 99 -0.15 6.97 -6.31
CA SER A 99 0.04 8.33 -6.81
C SER A 99 -1.10 9.24 -6.30
N LYS A 100 -0.74 10.36 -5.69
CA LYS A 100 -1.65 11.43 -5.28
C LYS A 100 -2.16 12.26 -6.46
N THR A 101 -1.50 12.16 -7.62
CA THR A 101 -1.84 12.95 -8.82
C THR A 101 -2.59 12.13 -9.86
N MET A 102 -3.07 10.93 -9.52
CA MET A 102 -3.76 9.99 -10.43
C MET A 102 -2.93 9.51 -11.62
N GLU A 103 -1.69 9.97 -11.76
CA GLU A 103 -0.78 9.60 -12.84
C GLU A 103 0.33 8.69 -12.32
N PHE A 104 0.31 7.43 -12.74
CA PHE A 104 1.54 6.67 -13.01
C PHE A 104 1.61 6.55 -14.53
N THR A 105 2.27 7.49 -15.20
CA THR A 105 2.49 7.35 -16.63
C THR A 105 3.35 6.12 -16.88
N LYS A 106 2.85 5.15 -17.68
CA LYS A 106 3.64 4.04 -18.24
C LYS A 106 4.89 4.51 -19.03
N ALA A 107 5.04 5.81 -19.26
CA ALA A 107 6.09 6.44 -20.06
C ALA A 107 7.34 6.87 -19.25
N HIS A 108 7.89 6.00 -18.40
CA HIS A 108 9.26 6.19 -17.89
C HIS A 108 10.00 4.86 -17.65
N PHE A 109 9.98 3.99 -18.68
CA PHE A 109 10.94 2.91 -18.87
C PHE A 109 11.72 3.14 -20.18
N ARG A 110 12.39 4.29 -20.29
CA ARG A 110 13.54 4.49 -21.19
C ARG A 110 14.49 5.47 -20.51
N GLU A 111 15.52 4.92 -19.90
CA GLU A 111 16.94 5.29 -20.06
C GLU A 111 17.80 4.21 -19.40
#